data_AF-A0AAW2Z7W3-F1
#
_entry.id   AF-A0AAW2Z7W3-F1
#
_cell.length_a   1.000
_cell.length_b   1.000
_cell.length_c   1.000
_cell.angle_alpha   90.00
_cell.angle_beta   90.00
_cell.angle_gamma   90.00
#
_symmetry.space_group_name_H-M   'P 1'
#
loop_
_entity.id
_entity.type
_entity.pdbx_description
1 polymer ?
#
loop_
_entity_poly.entity_id
_entity_poly.type
_entity_poly.pdbx_seq_one_letter_code
_entity_poly.pdbx_strand_id
1 'polypeptide(L)'
;MIETNHDSGGEQIHEPSDLSSTSVDLKYRDDMDDLALVAEEEETIRLWEQEVDRIITLLKGSNLIKDRYKRFRRYKMSFIGSEFIDWLVDNNIRSERLEAIDYGQSLMDKHVIHHVTNSEPFKDGEAYYRLQEDEEMDGCLNLYKISMGTKNKPAPVATSIVQLLREILAQLYSKCLINSGSRVDYSLLKQTNEFTKDYMNAVYTLQRVDLTPLNHNEKLAFWINIYNALCVHGLVVKGTPTSASSRTSFFYNVKYCISGHLYSLNDIEHGVLRGNSVPPGAFIRLIRGSDPRRISVLSRKDPRIHFALNCGAQSCPPIKLYYSENVDEQLNIASTCFLDQETVVNESACTVTLSKILYWYYYDFGTNDTEVLEFVCRFLTDQKEALSRLLESRNTIKIKYASYNWASNNS
;
A
#
# COMPACT_ATOMS: atom_id res chain seq x y z
N MET A 1 -17.64 -96.79 19.63
CA MET A 1 -18.85 -96.06 20.07
C MET A 1 -18.38 -94.70 20.49
N ILE A 2 -18.65 -93.71 19.65
CA ILE A 2 -18.18 -92.33 19.75
C ILE A 2 -19.41 -91.52 20.15
N GLU A 3 -19.38 -90.90 21.33
CA GLU A 3 -20.32 -89.87 21.72
C GLU A 3 -19.56 -88.60 22.10
N THR A 4 -20.19 -87.52 21.70
CA THR A 4 -19.71 -86.17 21.44
C THR A 4 -19.74 -85.29 22.68
N ASN A 5 -18.68 -84.50 22.91
CA ASN A 5 -18.75 -83.28 23.72
C ASN A 5 -18.42 -82.07 22.83
N HIS A 6 -19.42 -81.21 22.66
CA HIS A 6 -19.30 -79.85 22.13
C HIS A 6 -18.92 -78.91 23.28
N ASP A 7 -17.84 -78.14 23.11
CA ASP A 7 -17.64 -76.89 23.83
C ASP A 7 -17.15 -75.84 22.83
N SER A 8 -17.89 -74.73 22.77
CA SER A 8 -17.84 -73.71 21.73
C SER A 8 -17.39 -72.38 22.35
N GLY A 9 -16.18 -71.95 22.00
CA GLY A 9 -15.64 -70.64 22.36
C GLY A 9 -16.38 -69.52 21.61
N GLY A 10 -17.08 -68.66 22.35
CA GLY A 10 -17.64 -67.41 21.85
C GLY A 10 -16.63 -66.27 21.97
N GLU A 11 -16.26 -65.69 20.83
CA GLU A 11 -15.57 -64.40 20.72
C GLU A 11 -16.52 -63.26 21.18
N GLN A 12 -16.10 -62.50 22.18
CA GLN A 12 -16.75 -61.25 22.57
C GLN A 12 -16.32 -60.12 21.63
N ILE A 13 -17.28 -59.58 20.87
CA ILE A 13 -17.13 -58.35 20.08
C ILE A 13 -17.25 -57.17 21.06
N HIS A 14 -16.16 -56.43 21.25
CA HIS A 14 -16.17 -55.13 21.91
C HIS A 14 -16.68 -54.05 20.95
N GLU A 15 -17.85 -53.47 21.23
CA GLU A 15 -18.26 -52.19 20.61
C GLU A 15 -17.35 -51.05 21.08
N PRO A 16 -16.83 -50.19 20.18
CA PRO A 16 -16.08 -49.01 20.59
C PRO A 16 -17.05 -47.89 21.01
N SER A 17 -16.77 -47.32 22.18
CA SER A 17 -17.47 -46.19 22.79
C SER A 17 -17.39 -44.92 21.94
N ASP A 18 -18.56 -44.38 21.62
CA ASP A 18 -18.80 -43.19 20.79
C ASP A 18 -18.62 -41.90 21.62
N LEU A 19 -17.38 -41.37 21.68
CA LEU A 19 -17.06 -40.10 22.37
C LEU A 19 -16.13 -39.17 21.56
N SER A 20 -15.88 -39.45 20.27
CA SER A 20 -15.06 -38.58 19.39
C SER A 20 -15.88 -37.80 18.34
N SER A 21 -17.16 -38.11 18.16
CA SER A 21 -18.04 -37.44 17.18
C SER A 21 -18.43 -36.03 17.64
N THR A 22 -18.63 -35.81 18.93
CA THR A 22 -19.16 -34.54 19.46
C THR A 22 -18.17 -33.38 19.39
N SER A 23 -16.87 -33.61 19.56
CA SER A 23 -15.86 -32.55 19.48
C SER A 23 -15.52 -32.12 18.04
N VAL A 24 -15.65 -33.06 17.10
CA VAL A 24 -15.47 -32.78 15.67
C VAL A 24 -16.72 -32.05 15.13
N ASP A 25 -17.91 -32.46 15.55
CA ASP A 25 -19.17 -31.79 15.20
C ASP A 25 -19.29 -30.37 15.77
N LEU A 26 -18.77 -30.12 16.98
CA LEU A 26 -18.72 -28.78 17.56
C LEU A 26 -17.76 -27.86 16.80
N LYS A 27 -16.57 -28.34 16.45
CA LYS A 27 -15.60 -27.55 15.67
C LYS A 27 -16.10 -27.28 14.24
N TYR A 28 -16.74 -28.26 13.60
CA TYR A 28 -17.36 -28.09 12.28
C TYR A 28 -18.55 -27.12 12.32
N ARG A 29 -19.32 -27.09 13.42
CA ARG A 29 -20.38 -26.10 13.61
C ARG A 29 -19.81 -24.71 13.83
N ASP A 30 -18.78 -24.55 14.66
CA ASP A 30 -18.12 -23.26 14.88
C ASP A 30 -17.52 -22.73 13.57
N ASP A 31 -16.83 -23.58 12.78
CA ASP A 31 -16.27 -23.21 11.47
C ASP A 31 -17.37 -22.85 10.44
N MET A 32 -18.55 -23.49 10.50
CA MET A 32 -19.70 -23.18 9.63
C MET A 32 -20.45 -21.92 10.06
N ASP A 33 -20.56 -21.68 11.37
CA ASP A 33 -21.14 -20.46 11.93
C ASP A 33 -20.21 -19.26 11.61
N ASP A 34 -18.89 -19.43 11.68
CA ASP A 34 -17.92 -18.40 11.24
C ASP A 34 -18.00 -18.13 9.73
N LEU A 35 -18.16 -19.16 8.90
CA LEU A 35 -18.36 -18.99 7.45
C LEU A 35 -19.70 -18.32 7.12
N ALA A 36 -20.76 -18.63 7.88
CA ALA A 36 -22.07 -17.99 7.74
C ALA A 36 -22.02 -16.52 8.14
N LEU A 37 -21.32 -16.19 9.24
CA LEU A 37 -21.11 -14.81 9.70
C LEU A 37 -20.33 -13.99 8.67
N VAL A 38 -19.27 -14.54 8.07
CA VAL A 38 -18.52 -13.90 6.99
C VAL A 38 -19.42 -13.64 5.77
N ALA A 39 -20.26 -14.62 5.39
CA ALA A 39 -21.17 -14.48 4.26
C ALA A 39 -22.27 -13.41 4.51
N GLU A 40 -22.82 -13.35 5.72
CA GLU A 40 -23.79 -12.32 6.11
C GLU A 40 -23.17 -10.91 6.14
N GLU A 41 -21.92 -10.79 6.60
CA GLU A 41 -21.18 -9.54 6.59
C GLU A 41 -20.89 -9.07 5.14
N GLU A 42 -20.46 -9.98 4.25
CA GLU A 42 -20.27 -9.70 2.83
C GLU A 42 -21.56 -9.25 2.14
N GLU A 43 -22.70 -9.89 2.44
CA GLU A 43 -23.99 -9.51 1.88
C GLU A 43 -24.45 -8.13 2.39
N THR A 44 -24.25 -7.84 3.67
CA THR A 44 -24.56 -6.54 4.28
C THR A 44 -23.74 -5.41 3.63
N ILE A 45 -22.44 -5.63 3.43
CA ILE A 45 -21.57 -4.68 2.75
C ILE A 45 -22.07 -4.44 1.32
N ARG A 46 -22.41 -5.51 0.59
CA ARG A 46 -22.87 -5.44 -0.80
C ARG A 46 -24.17 -4.65 -0.95
N LEU A 47 -25.13 -4.82 -0.03
CA LEU A 47 -26.39 -4.07 -0.04
C LEU A 47 -26.16 -2.58 0.24
N TRP A 48 -25.30 -2.27 1.20
CA TRP A 48 -24.92 -0.89 1.51
C TRP A 48 -24.26 -0.20 0.31
N GLU A 49 -23.35 -0.87 -0.39
CA GLU A 49 -22.68 -0.32 -1.58
C GLU A 49 -23.68 0.02 -2.71
N GLN A 50 -24.63 -0.87 -2.99
CA GLN A 50 -25.68 -0.62 -3.98
C GLN A 50 -26.56 0.58 -3.62
N GLU A 51 -26.87 0.71 -2.33
CA GLU A 51 -27.62 1.85 -1.82
C GLU A 51 -26.86 3.16 -2.05
N VAL A 52 -25.57 3.19 -1.69
CA VAL A 52 -24.69 4.34 -1.85
C VAL A 52 -24.56 4.75 -3.31
N ASP A 53 -24.41 3.79 -4.22
CA ASP A 53 -24.31 4.09 -5.64
C ASP A 53 -25.55 4.74 -6.23
N ARG A 54 -26.72 4.23 -5.82
CA ARG A 54 -28.00 4.83 -6.18
C ARG A 54 -28.05 6.27 -5.66
N ILE A 55 -27.64 6.48 -4.41
CA ILE A 55 -27.66 7.80 -3.75
C ILE A 55 -26.69 8.78 -4.42
N ILE A 56 -25.45 8.38 -4.72
CA ILE A 56 -24.48 9.22 -5.44
C ILE A 56 -25.02 9.60 -6.81
N THR A 57 -25.63 8.67 -7.53
CA THR A 57 -26.22 8.92 -8.86
C THR A 57 -27.35 9.95 -8.76
N LEU A 58 -28.25 9.81 -7.79
CA LEU A 58 -29.32 10.77 -7.54
C LEU A 58 -28.77 12.14 -7.10
N LEU A 59 -27.75 12.14 -6.23
CA LEU A 59 -27.12 13.36 -5.73
C LEU A 59 -26.43 14.14 -6.85
N LYS A 60 -25.72 13.46 -7.76
CA LYS A 60 -25.12 14.05 -8.96
C LYS A 60 -26.14 14.56 -9.96
N GLY A 61 -27.30 13.91 -10.04
CA GLY A 61 -28.45 14.39 -10.82
C GLY A 61 -29.20 15.55 -10.16
N SER A 62 -28.90 15.87 -8.90
CA SER A 62 -29.52 16.97 -8.15
C SER A 62 -28.78 18.29 -8.34
N ASN A 63 -29.37 19.39 -7.84
CA ASN A 63 -28.76 20.72 -7.84
C ASN A 63 -27.94 21.04 -6.57
N LEU A 64 -27.62 20.03 -5.75
CA LEU A 64 -26.85 20.21 -4.52
C LEU A 64 -25.36 20.43 -4.76
N ILE A 65 -24.78 19.64 -5.66
CA ILE A 65 -23.35 19.69 -5.97
C ILE A 65 -23.10 20.87 -6.90
N LYS A 66 -22.44 21.91 -6.39
CA LYS A 66 -22.08 23.11 -7.16
C LYS A 66 -20.90 23.86 -6.54
N ASP A 67 -20.31 24.77 -7.30
CA ASP A 67 -19.25 25.62 -6.79
C ASP A 67 -19.79 26.54 -5.70
N ARG A 68 -19.19 26.47 -4.50
CA ARG A 68 -19.53 27.35 -3.37
C ARG A 68 -18.45 28.40 -3.18
N TYR A 69 -18.83 29.59 -2.74
CA TYR A 69 -17.90 30.70 -2.50
C TYR A 69 -18.03 31.17 -1.06
N LYS A 70 -16.93 31.15 -0.31
CA LYS A 70 -16.87 31.67 1.06
C LYS A 70 -15.54 32.38 1.29
N ARG A 71 -15.59 33.62 1.79
CA ARG A 71 -14.40 34.45 2.12
C ARG A 71 -13.30 34.42 1.05
N PHE A 72 -13.62 34.83 -0.18
CA PHE A 72 -12.70 34.87 -1.33
C PHE A 72 -12.13 33.52 -1.78
N ARG A 73 -12.57 32.40 -1.20
CA ARG A 73 -12.18 31.05 -1.60
C ARG A 73 -13.34 30.36 -2.31
N ARG A 74 -13.03 29.73 -3.45
CA ARG A 74 -13.95 28.87 -4.19
C ARG A 74 -13.78 27.42 -3.74
N TYR A 75 -14.89 26.75 -3.51
CA TYR A 75 -14.99 25.35 -3.13
C TYR A 75 -15.65 24.58 -4.25
N LYS A 76 -14.80 23.82 -4.98
CA LYS A 76 -15.12 22.95 -6.13
C LYS A 76 -16.34 22.08 -5.84
N MET A 77 -17.36 21.95 -6.70
CA MET A 77 -18.29 20.79 -6.67
C MET A 77 -18.75 20.37 -5.26
N SER A 78 -19.16 21.31 -4.41
CA SER A 78 -19.42 21.06 -2.98
C SER A 78 -20.91 21.19 -2.64
N PHE A 79 -21.34 20.52 -1.59
CA PHE A 79 -22.68 20.62 -1.02
C PHE A 79 -22.62 21.00 0.46
N ILE A 80 -23.75 21.47 1.01
CA ILE A 80 -23.86 21.88 2.42
C ILE A 80 -24.46 20.73 3.23
N GLY A 81 -23.96 20.49 4.44
CA GLY A 81 -24.41 19.40 5.32
C GLY A 81 -25.91 19.42 5.57
N SER A 82 -26.47 20.57 5.96
CA SER A 82 -27.92 20.72 6.18
C SER A 82 -28.74 20.50 4.90
N GLU A 83 -28.30 21.05 3.76
CA GLU A 83 -29.00 20.85 2.47
C GLU A 83 -28.98 19.37 2.04
N PHE A 84 -27.90 18.64 2.34
CA PHE A 84 -27.81 17.22 2.07
C PHE A 84 -28.73 16.39 2.97
N ILE A 85 -28.85 16.75 4.25
CA ILE A 85 -29.80 16.13 5.18
C ILE A 85 -31.23 16.35 4.71
N ASP A 86 -31.59 17.59 4.35
CA ASP A 86 -32.90 17.94 3.80
C ASP A 86 -33.20 17.05 2.59
N TRP A 87 -32.25 16.93 1.67
CA TRP A 87 -32.40 16.12 0.48
C TRP A 87 -32.51 14.62 0.75
N LEU A 88 -31.78 14.07 1.74
CA LEU A 88 -31.94 12.67 2.13
C LEU A 88 -33.36 12.39 2.63
N VAL A 89 -33.93 13.31 3.41
CA VAL A 89 -35.30 13.19 3.92
C VAL A 89 -36.33 13.39 2.80
N ASP A 90 -36.18 14.44 1.99
CA ASP A 90 -37.11 14.77 0.90
C ASP A 90 -37.17 13.69 -0.18
N ASN A 91 -36.08 12.94 -0.40
CA ASN A 91 -36.02 11.82 -1.35
C ASN A 91 -36.40 10.47 -0.71
N ASN A 92 -36.91 10.46 0.53
CA ASN A 92 -37.24 9.26 1.30
C ASN A 92 -36.07 8.26 1.41
N ILE A 93 -34.83 8.78 1.46
CA ILE A 93 -33.65 7.95 1.69
C ILE A 93 -33.54 7.66 3.19
N ARG A 94 -33.77 8.66 4.04
CA ARG A 94 -33.84 8.53 5.50
C ARG A 94 -35.11 9.18 6.00
N SER A 95 -35.69 8.63 7.07
CA SER A 95 -37.02 9.05 7.54
C SER A 95 -36.92 10.24 8.49
N GLU A 96 -35.83 10.31 9.25
CA GLU A 96 -35.59 11.36 10.25
C GLU A 96 -34.27 12.09 10.01
N ARG A 97 -34.19 13.35 10.47
CA ARG A 97 -32.94 14.13 10.36
C ARG A 97 -31.78 13.50 11.11
N LEU A 98 -32.03 12.93 12.30
CA LEU A 98 -30.99 12.27 13.09
C LEU A 98 -30.41 11.07 12.33
N GLU A 99 -31.28 10.25 11.73
CA GLU A 99 -30.89 9.12 10.89
C GLU A 99 -30.07 9.57 9.66
N ALA A 100 -30.42 10.71 9.06
CA ALA A 100 -29.66 11.30 7.96
C ALA A 100 -28.28 11.83 8.39
N ILE A 101 -28.13 12.33 9.63
CA ILE A 101 -26.83 12.71 10.19
C ILE A 101 -25.94 11.48 10.37
N ASP A 102 -26.46 10.42 11.00
CA ASP A 102 -25.72 9.17 11.19
C ASP A 102 -25.33 8.54 9.85
N TYR A 103 -26.22 8.61 8.86
CA TYR A 103 -25.91 8.15 7.52
C TYR A 103 -24.80 8.98 6.85
N GLY A 104 -24.86 10.30 6.96
CA GLY A 104 -23.80 11.20 6.48
C GLY A 104 -22.45 10.91 7.16
N GLN A 105 -22.45 10.59 8.46
CA GLN A 105 -21.24 10.15 9.17
C GLN A 105 -20.73 8.82 8.62
N SER A 106 -21.61 7.83 8.39
CA SER A 106 -21.23 6.55 7.78
C SER A 106 -20.61 6.72 6.39
N LEU A 107 -21.13 7.65 5.57
CA LEU A 107 -20.54 7.99 4.27
C LEU A 107 -19.14 8.62 4.42
N MET A 108 -18.90 9.41 5.47
CA MET A 108 -17.57 9.95 5.77
C MET A 108 -16.59 8.89 6.25
N ASP A 109 -17.02 8.02 7.16
CA ASP A 109 -16.20 6.94 7.72
C ASP A 109 -15.77 5.94 6.64
N LYS A 110 -16.64 5.72 5.64
CA LYS A 110 -16.37 4.87 4.47
C LYS A 110 -15.80 5.63 3.28
N HIS A 111 -15.39 6.89 3.48
CA HIS A 111 -14.70 7.74 2.49
C HIS A 111 -15.45 7.95 1.16
N VAL A 112 -16.78 7.94 1.20
CA VAL A 112 -17.63 8.30 0.06
C VAL A 112 -17.67 9.82 -0.10
N ILE A 113 -17.78 10.53 1.03
CA ILE A 113 -17.77 11.99 1.12
C ILE A 113 -16.72 12.42 2.13
N HIS A 114 -16.23 13.66 2.03
CA HIS A 114 -15.38 14.24 3.07
C HIS A 114 -15.73 15.70 3.31
N HIS A 115 -15.35 16.20 4.48
CA HIS A 115 -15.52 17.59 4.85
C HIS A 115 -14.42 18.47 4.22
N VAL A 116 -14.80 19.53 3.53
CA VAL A 116 -13.93 20.27 2.57
C VAL A 116 -12.88 21.16 3.26
N THR A 117 -13.09 21.54 4.52
CA THR A 117 -12.22 22.53 5.20
C THR A 117 -11.49 22.03 6.44
N ASN A 118 -12.04 21.06 7.15
CA ASN A 118 -11.58 20.50 8.43
C ASN A 118 -11.85 18.98 8.51
N SER A 119 -11.29 18.31 9.51
CA SER A 119 -11.55 16.90 9.85
C SER A 119 -12.63 16.74 10.94
N GLU A 120 -13.73 17.49 10.85
CA GLU A 120 -14.85 17.39 11.80
C GLU A 120 -15.81 16.25 11.41
N PRO A 121 -16.54 15.65 12.37
CA PRO A 121 -17.66 14.75 12.08
C PRO A 121 -18.70 15.38 11.15
N PHE A 122 -19.48 14.52 10.49
CA PHE A 122 -20.64 14.95 9.73
C PHE A 122 -21.65 15.63 10.66
N LYS A 123 -22.21 16.76 10.23
CA LYS A 123 -23.15 17.53 11.06
C LYS A 123 -24.20 18.26 10.24
N ASP A 124 -25.35 18.45 10.86
CA ASP A 124 -26.38 19.36 10.38
C ASP A 124 -25.92 20.81 10.54
N GLY A 125 -25.69 21.48 9.42
CA GLY A 125 -25.27 22.88 9.39
C GLY A 125 -24.56 23.30 8.11
N GLU A 126 -23.97 24.49 8.16
CA GLU A 126 -23.37 25.17 7.00
C GLU A 126 -21.96 24.67 6.61
N ALA A 127 -21.58 23.49 7.09
CA ALA A 127 -20.33 22.84 6.72
C ALA A 127 -20.38 22.40 5.24
N TYR A 128 -19.25 22.51 4.56
CA TYR A 128 -19.13 22.06 3.16
C TYR A 128 -18.56 20.66 3.10
N TYR A 129 -19.20 19.82 2.29
CA TYR A 129 -18.81 18.46 2.00
C TYR A 129 -18.65 18.28 0.49
N ARG A 130 -17.86 17.29 0.09
CA ARG A 130 -17.63 16.94 -1.31
C ARG A 130 -17.60 15.43 -1.46
N LEU A 131 -18.09 14.92 -2.59
CA LEU A 131 -17.86 13.54 -2.99
C LEU A 131 -16.36 13.31 -3.17
N GLN A 132 -15.85 12.21 -2.62
CA GLN A 132 -14.43 11.91 -2.75
C GLN A 132 -13.97 11.87 -4.21
N GLU A 133 -14.83 11.38 -5.12
CA GLU A 133 -14.54 11.30 -6.56
C GLU A 133 -14.55 12.66 -7.30
N ASP A 134 -15.16 13.70 -6.72
CA ASP A 134 -15.21 15.05 -7.31
C ASP A 134 -14.09 15.97 -6.75
N GLU A 135 -13.23 15.44 -5.88
CA GLU A 135 -12.07 16.16 -5.38
C GLU A 135 -11.05 16.37 -6.51
N GLU A 136 -10.76 17.61 -6.86
CA GLU A 136 -9.66 17.93 -7.75
C GLU A 136 -8.33 17.78 -7.00
N MET A 137 -7.86 16.56 -6.82
CA MET A 137 -6.55 16.29 -6.21
C MET A 137 -5.50 16.18 -7.30
N ASP A 138 -4.81 17.29 -7.55
CA ASP A 138 -3.69 17.34 -8.48
C ASP A 138 -2.70 16.20 -8.20
N GLY A 139 -2.49 15.37 -9.23
CA GLY A 139 -1.55 14.26 -9.24
C GLY A 139 -2.03 12.93 -8.62
N CYS A 140 -3.26 12.82 -8.12
CA CYS A 140 -3.82 11.54 -7.66
C CYS A 140 -4.25 10.65 -8.83
N LEU A 141 -3.62 9.48 -8.98
CA LEU A 141 -3.76 8.64 -10.17
C LEU A 141 -4.90 7.60 -10.09
N ASN A 142 -5.48 7.37 -8.90
CA ASN A 142 -6.53 6.37 -8.68
C ASN A 142 -7.83 6.98 -8.11
N LEU A 143 -8.07 8.29 -8.32
CA LEU A 143 -9.28 8.95 -7.83
C LEU A 143 -10.45 8.86 -8.82
N TYR A 144 -10.14 8.83 -10.12
CA TYR A 144 -11.15 8.87 -11.18
C TYR A 144 -11.72 7.48 -11.46
N LYS A 145 -12.66 7.04 -10.61
CA LYS A 145 -13.72 6.02 -10.84
C LYS A 145 -14.09 5.34 -9.52
N ILE A 146 -14.87 6.01 -8.68
CA ILE A 146 -15.88 5.27 -7.90
C ILE A 146 -17.05 4.95 -8.85
N SER A 147 -17.28 5.78 -9.87
CA SER A 147 -18.30 5.57 -10.88
C SER A 147 -17.87 4.65 -12.06
N MET A 148 -18.47 3.45 -12.16
CA MET A 148 -18.63 2.58 -13.36
C MET A 148 -17.93 1.20 -13.41
N GLY A 149 -17.72 0.49 -12.28
CA GLY A 149 -17.45 -0.96 -12.40
C GLY A 149 -16.87 -1.71 -11.19
N THR A 150 -16.34 -1.01 -10.20
CA THR A 150 -15.81 -1.57 -8.93
C THR A 150 -16.84 -1.52 -7.78
N LYS A 151 -18.07 -1.18 -8.14
CA LYS A 151 -19.21 -0.74 -7.32
C LYS A 151 -19.88 -1.80 -6.44
N ASN A 152 -19.66 -3.08 -6.71
CA ASN A 152 -20.38 -4.20 -6.10
C ASN A 152 -19.44 -5.20 -5.38
N LYS A 153 -18.33 -4.73 -4.81
CA LYS A 153 -17.31 -5.62 -4.24
C LYS A 153 -16.87 -5.08 -2.87
N PRO A 154 -16.89 -5.92 -1.82
CA PRO A 154 -16.58 -5.48 -0.46
C PRO A 154 -15.21 -4.79 -0.37
N ALA A 155 -15.03 -3.96 0.67
CA ALA A 155 -13.74 -3.38 1.00
C ALA A 155 -12.68 -4.49 0.99
N PRO A 156 -11.69 -4.44 0.09
CA PRO A 156 -10.89 -5.63 -0.12
C PRO A 156 -9.85 -5.74 0.98
N VAL A 157 -9.55 -6.98 1.38
CA VAL A 157 -8.47 -7.27 2.32
C VAL A 157 -7.16 -6.77 1.74
N ALA A 158 -6.40 -5.99 2.53
CA ALA A 158 -5.19 -5.32 2.07
C ALA A 158 -4.17 -6.28 1.43
N THR A 159 -4.02 -7.48 2.00
CA THR A 159 -3.12 -8.53 1.49
C THR A 159 -3.55 -9.02 0.11
N SER A 160 -4.86 -9.20 -0.12
CA SER A 160 -5.42 -9.62 -1.41
C SER A 160 -5.23 -8.56 -2.51
N ILE A 161 -5.39 -7.27 -2.20
CA ILE A 161 -5.16 -6.19 -3.18
C ILE A 161 -3.69 -6.15 -3.60
N VAL A 162 -2.78 -6.28 -2.64
CA VAL A 162 -1.35 -6.28 -2.91
C VAL A 162 -0.96 -7.47 -3.77
N GLN A 163 -1.51 -8.65 -3.49
CA GLN A 163 -1.32 -9.84 -4.31
C GLN A 163 -1.86 -9.65 -5.74
N LEU A 164 -3.04 -9.04 -5.90
CA LEU A 164 -3.61 -8.76 -7.21
C LEU A 164 -2.78 -7.75 -8.00
N LEU A 165 -2.43 -6.60 -7.38
CA LEU A 165 -1.57 -5.58 -8.00
C LEU A 165 -0.23 -6.17 -8.42
N ARG A 166 0.32 -7.05 -7.59
CA ARG A 166 1.54 -7.80 -7.85
C ARG A 166 1.43 -8.68 -9.10
N GLU A 167 0.39 -9.50 -9.17
CA GLU A 167 0.19 -10.42 -10.31
C GLU A 167 0.01 -9.65 -11.62
N ILE A 168 -0.75 -8.56 -11.57
CA ILE A 168 -0.96 -7.68 -12.73
C ILE A 168 0.36 -7.01 -13.13
N LEU A 169 1.13 -6.47 -12.19
CA LEU A 169 2.43 -5.87 -12.49
C LEU A 169 3.40 -6.90 -13.05
N ALA A 170 3.50 -8.11 -12.48
CA ALA A 170 4.37 -9.15 -13.01
C ALA A 170 4.00 -9.52 -14.46
N GLN A 171 2.71 -9.65 -14.77
CA GLN A 171 2.22 -9.90 -16.12
C GLN A 171 2.56 -8.75 -17.07
N LEU A 172 2.29 -7.50 -16.67
CA LEU A 172 2.60 -6.31 -17.45
C LEU A 172 4.10 -6.20 -17.75
N TYR A 173 4.93 -6.44 -16.76
CA TYR A 173 6.38 -6.43 -16.92
C TYR A 173 6.84 -7.51 -17.88
N SER A 174 6.37 -8.76 -17.74
CA SER A 174 6.74 -9.85 -18.65
C SER A 174 6.46 -9.52 -20.13
N LYS A 175 5.43 -8.72 -20.41
CA LYS A 175 5.02 -8.30 -21.76
C LYS A 175 5.73 -7.05 -22.27
N CYS A 176 6.20 -6.17 -21.38
CA CYS A 176 6.75 -4.85 -21.71
C CYS A 176 8.25 -4.72 -21.44
N LEU A 177 8.93 -5.83 -21.09
CA LEU A 177 10.38 -5.87 -20.97
C LEU A 177 11.06 -5.83 -22.36
N ILE A 178 11.97 -4.89 -22.52
CA ILE A 178 12.80 -4.68 -23.72
C ILE A 178 14.28 -4.85 -23.33
N ASN A 179 15.16 -5.15 -24.30
CA ASN A 179 16.60 -5.32 -24.13
C ASN A 179 16.96 -6.42 -23.11
N SER A 180 16.54 -7.65 -23.41
CA SER A 180 16.88 -8.86 -22.63
C SER A 180 16.47 -8.81 -21.15
N GLY A 181 15.43 -8.03 -20.80
CA GLY A 181 14.92 -7.94 -19.44
C GLY A 181 15.44 -6.76 -18.62
N SER A 182 16.20 -5.83 -19.22
CA SER A 182 16.80 -4.70 -18.51
C SER A 182 15.96 -3.42 -18.49
N ARG A 183 14.95 -3.29 -19.36
CA ARG A 183 14.19 -2.02 -19.52
C ARG A 183 12.69 -2.28 -19.68
N VAL A 184 11.86 -1.33 -19.24
CA VAL A 184 10.40 -1.38 -19.35
C VAL A 184 9.92 -0.30 -20.31
N ASP A 185 9.13 -0.68 -21.31
CA ASP A 185 8.46 0.28 -22.18
C ASP A 185 7.12 0.72 -21.58
N TYR A 186 7.18 1.86 -20.89
CA TYR A 186 6.00 2.47 -20.26
C TYR A 186 4.95 2.95 -21.28
N SER A 187 5.33 3.22 -22.53
CA SER A 187 4.40 3.65 -23.58
C SER A 187 3.55 2.49 -24.08
N LEU A 188 4.17 1.32 -24.22
CA LEU A 188 3.48 0.07 -24.53
C LEU A 188 2.58 -0.37 -23.36
N LEU A 189 3.11 -0.30 -22.13
CA LEU A 189 2.39 -0.66 -20.91
C LEU A 189 1.09 0.15 -20.75
N LYS A 190 1.10 1.45 -21.09
CA LYS A 190 -0.08 2.32 -21.03
C LYS A 190 -1.26 1.82 -21.89
N GLN A 191 -0.98 1.11 -22.97
CA GLN A 191 -1.97 0.73 -23.98
C GLN A 191 -2.53 -0.67 -23.77
N THR A 192 -1.99 -1.45 -22.83
CA THR A 192 -2.44 -2.83 -22.60
C THR A 192 -3.79 -2.86 -21.89
N ASN A 193 -4.60 -3.89 -22.18
CA ASN A 193 -5.89 -4.09 -21.53
C ASN A 193 -5.70 -4.39 -20.03
N GLU A 194 -4.66 -5.14 -19.69
CA GLU A 194 -4.29 -5.49 -18.32
C GLU A 194 -3.99 -4.24 -17.50
N PHE A 195 -3.33 -3.23 -18.08
CA PHE A 195 -3.09 -1.97 -17.39
C PHE A 195 -4.36 -1.13 -17.31
N THR A 196 -4.98 -0.85 -18.45
CA THR A 196 -6.14 0.07 -18.53
C THR A 196 -7.37 -0.42 -17.79
N LYS A 197 -7.51 -1.74 -17.59
CA LYS A 197 -8.64 -2.35 -16.90
C LYS A 197 -8.24 -2.96 -15.55
N ASP A 198 -7.42 -4.00 -15.54
CA ASP A 198 -7.22 -4.81 -14.34
C ASP A 198 -6.39 -4.06 -13.30
N TYR A 199 -5.28 -3.47 -13.71
CA TYR A 199 -4.44 -2.65 -12.84
C TYR A 199 -5.22 -1.44 -12.31
N MET A 200 -5.91 -0.71 -13.20
CA MET A 200 -6.73 0.44 -12.80
C MET A 200 -7.81 0.03 -11.79
N ASN A 201 -8.53 -1.06 -12.02
CA ASN A 201 -9.54 -1.56 -11.08
C ASN A 201 -8.92 -1.88 -9.72
N ALA A 202 -7.78 -2.57 -9.69
CA ALA A 202 -7.09 -2.88 -8.45
C ALA A 202 -6.65 -1.62 -7.69
N VAL A 203 -6.05 -0.63 -8.36
CA VAL A 203 -5.64 0.62 -7.69
C VAL A 203 -6.84 1.45 -7.23
N TYR A 204 -7.99 1.39 -7.91
CA TYR A 204 -9.20 2.06 -7.42
C TYR A 204 -9.69 1.48 -6.11
N THR A 205 -9.55 0.17 -5.90
CA THR A 205 -9.99 -0.48 -4.65
C THR A 205 -9.17 -0.06 -3.43
N LEU A 206 -7.94 0.43 -3.61
CA LEU A 206 -7.10 0.95 -2.53
C LEU A 206 -7.77 2.09 -1.76
N GLN A 207 -8.68 2.84 -2.39
CA GLN A 207 -9.37 3.95 -1.75
C GLN A 207 -10.17 3.53 -0.51
N ARG A 208 -10.63 2.26 -0.45
CA ARG A 208 -11.48 1.72 0.64
C ARG A 208 -10.79 0.67 1.49
N VAL A 209 -9.51 0.39 1.25
CA VAL A 209 -8.79 -0.65 2.00
C VAL A 209 -8.72 -0.28 3.49
N ASP A 210 -8.97 -1.24 4.36
CA ASP A 210 -8.70 -1.10 5.79
C ASP A 210 -7.26 -1.52 6.08
N LEU A 211 -6.51 -0.63 6.73
CA LEU A 211 -5.11 -0.83 7.12
C LEU A 211 -4.94 -1.08 8.61
N THR A 212 -6.02 -0.96 9.41
CA THR A 212 -6.00 -1.16 10.85
C THR A 212 -5.61 -2.58 11.28
N PRO A 213 -6.03 -3.67 10.62
CA PRO A 213 -5.70 -5.02 11.09
C PRO A 213 -4.26 -5.44 10.75
N LEU A 214 -3.55 -4.68 9.91
CA LEU A 214 -2.23 -5.08 9.41
C LEU A 214 -1.16 -5.05 10.50
N ASN A 215 -0.48 -6.19 10.67
CA ASN A 215 0.70 -6.28 11.49
C ASN A 215 1.91 -5.57 10.83
N HIS A 216 3.05 -5.52 11.53
CA HIS A 216 4.23 -4.80 11.05
C HIS A 216 4.72 -5.29 9.68
N ASN A 217 4.83 -6.59 9.47
CA ASN A 217 5.37 -7.16 8.22
C ASN A 217 4.38 -7.03 7.06
N GLU A 218 3.08 -7.21 7.32
CA GLU A 218 2.02 -6.97 6.34
C GLU A 218 2.01 -5.51 5.88
N LYS A 219 2.09 -4.58 6.84
CA LYS A 219 2.15 -3.13 6.56
C LYS A 219 3.42 -2.77 5.80
N LEU A 220 4.58 -3.32 6.17
CA LEU A 220 5.85 -3.11 5.47
C LEU A 220 5.78 -3.59 4.02
N ALA A 221 5.36 -4.84 3.79
CA ALA A 221 5.21 -5.41 2.46
C ALA A 221 4.18 -4.64 1.62
N PHE A 222 3.04 -4.28 2.21
CA PHE A 222 2.00 -3.47 1.58
C PHE A 222 2.59 -2.15 1.06
N TRP A 223 3.23 -1.36 1.91
CA TRP A 223 3.71 -0.04 1.52
C TRP A 223 4.88 -0.07 0.54
N ILE A 224 5.79 -1.06 0.61
CA ILE A 224 6.85 -1.25 -0.39
C ILE A 224 6.23 -1.53 -1.77
N ASN A 225 5.27 -2.46 -1.84
CA ASN A 225 4.63 -2.82 -3.09
C ASN A 225 3.80 -1.66 -3.66
N ILE A 226 3.06 -0.94 -2.82
CA ILE A 226 2.28 0.23 -3.23
C ILE A 226 3.18 1.36 -3.74
N TYR A 227 4.31 1.63 -3.07
CA TYR A 227 5.29 2.61 -3.54
C TYR A 227 5.80 2.23 -4.94
N ASN A 228 6.22 0.96 -5.11
CA ASN A 228 6.75 0.47 -6.39
C ASN A 228 5.69 0.56 -7.50
N ALA A 229 4.44 0.17 -7.21
CA ALA A 229 3.31 0.28 -8.13
C ALA A 229 3.00 1.74 -8.51
N LEU A 230 2.95 2.64 -7.51
CA LEU A 230 2.70 4.06 -7.72
C LEU A 230 3.81 4.71 -8.57
N CYS A 231 5.07 4.34 -8.35
CA CYS A 231 6.19 4.85 -9.13
C CYS A 231 6.04 4.47 -10.61
N VAL A 232 5.70 3.21 -10.90
CA VAL A 232 5.45 2.73 -12.26
C VAL A 232 4.28 3.46 -12.90
N HIS A 233 3.15 3.53 -12.20
CA HIS A 233 1.97 4.23 -12.72
C HIS A 233 2.27 5.71 -13.00
N GLY A 234 3.02 6.37 -12.11
CA GLY A 234 3.55 7.71 -12.32
C GLY A 234 4.36 7.83 -13.60
N LEU A 235 5.32 6.93 -13.83
CA LEU A 235 6.16 6.93 -15.03
C LEU A 235 5.33 6.70 -16.30
N VAL A 236 4.32 5.83 -16.25
CA VAL A 236 3.41 5.54 -17.38
C VAL A 236 2.55 6.76 -17.73
N VAL A 237 2.05 7.48 -16.74
CA VAL A 237 1.12 8.60 -16.96
C VAL A 237 1.86 9.91 -17.23
N LYS A 238 2.91 10.20 -16.46
CA LYS A 238 3.63 11.48 -16.47
C LYS A 238 4.94 11.44 -17.27
N GLY A 239 5.43 10.26 -17.63
CA GLY A 239 6.74 10.09 -18.26
C GLY A 239 7.89 10.18 -17.26
N THR A 240 9.10 9.88 -17.73
CA THR A 240 10.29 9.86 -16.87
C THR A 240 10.84 11.27 -16.62
N PRO A 241 11.05 11.69 -15.36
CA PRO A 241 11.61 13.00 -15.05
C PRO A 241 13.07 13.14 -15.53
N THR A 242 13.36 14.16 -16.32
CA THR A 242 14.69 14.41 -16.91
C THR A 242 15.57 15.38 -16.11
N SER A 243 15.01 16.10 -15.13
CA SER A 243 15.71 17.12 -14.34
C SER A 243 15.51 16.91 -12.84
N ALA A 244 16.40 17.46 -12.00
CA ALA A 244 16.26 17.38 -10.55
C ALA A 244 14.95 18.02 -10.04
N SER A 245 14.54 19.15 -10.64
CA SER A 245 13.29 19.83 -10.28
C SER A 245 12.05 19.03 -10.71
N SER A 246 12.03 18.50 -11.93
CA SER A 246 10.90 17.69 -12.40
C SER A 246 10.81 16.37 -11.61
N ARG A 247 11.95 15.82 -11.17
CA ARG A 247 11.98 14.65 -10.29
C ARG A 247 11.41 14.97 -8.92
N THR A 248 11.84 16.07 -8.31
CA THR A 248 11.28 16.52 -7.02
C THR A 248 9.76 16.67 -7.15
N SER A 249 9.28 17.36 -8.18
CA SER A 249 7.85 17.49 -8.47
C SER A 249 7.16 16.13 -8.63
N PHE A 250 7.76 15.18 -9.34
CA PHE A 250 7.23 13.83 -9.52
C PHE A 250 6.99 13.12 -8.18
N PHE A 251 7.98 13.07 -7.29
CA PHE A 251 7.88 12.36 -6.01
C PHE A 251 6.91 13.01 -5.00
N TYR A 252 6.66 14.32 -5.12
CA TYR A 252 5.68 15.04 -4.28
C TYR A 252 4.26 15.05 -4.87
N ASN A 253 4.11 14.97 -6.19
CA ASN A 253 2.81 15.15 -6.85
C ASN A 253 2.17 13.85 -7.32
N VAL A 254 2.93 12.81 -7.68
CA VAL A 254 2.36 11.51 -8.02
C VAL A 254 1.83 10.84 -6.76
N LYS A 255 0.52 10.60 -6.71
CA LYS A 255 -0.19 10.16 -5.50
C LYS A 255 -1.18 9.03 -5.77
N TYR A 256 -1.45 8.25 -4.73
CA TYR A 256 -2.67 7.46 -4.60
C TYR A 256 -3.51 7.92 -3.42
N CYS A 257 -4.82 7.76 -3.55
CA CYS A 257 -5.78 7.74 -2.46
C CYS A 257 -5.86 6.30 -1.92
N ILE A 258 -5.51 6.11 -0.65
CA ILE A 258 -5.46 4.82 0.04
C ILE A 258 -6.17 5.00 1.37
N SER A 259 -7.20 4.19 1.64
CA SER A 259 -8.03 4.33 2.85
C SER A 259 -8.48 5.79 3.05
N GLY A 260 -9.06 6.38 2.00
CA GLY A 260 -9.52 7.77 1.99
C GLY A 260 -8.46 8.87 2.05
N HIS A 261 -7.17 8.54 2.14
CA HIS A 261 -6.10 9.52 2.34
C HIS A 261 -5.09 9.53 1.20
N LEU A 262 -4.55 10.72 0.90
CA LEU A 262 -3.53 10.88 -0.11
C LEU A 262 -2.14 10.51 0.39
N TYR A 263 -1.45 9.72 -0.44
CA TYR A 263 -0.05 9.36 -0.27
C TYR A 263 0.70 9.61 -1.57
N SER A 264 1.60 10.59 -1.55
CA SER A 264 2.66 10.72 -2.57
C SER A 264 3.74 9.67 -2.34
N LEU A 265 4.61 9.47 -3.34
CA LEU A 265 5.80 8.62 -3.16
C LEU A 265 6.61 9.05 -1.93
N ASN A 266 6.81 10.35 -1.72
CA ASN A 266 7.49 10.87 -0.53
C ASN A 266 6.73 10.63 0.78
N ASP A 267 5.39 10.72 0.77
CA ASP A 267 4.59 10.38 1.95
C ASP A 267 4.78 8.91 2.33
N ILE A 268 4.80 8.01 1.35
CA ILE A 268 5.00 6.57 1.58
C ILE A 268 6.42 6.30 2.06
N GLU A 269 7.43 6.78 1.36
CA GLU A 269 8.82 6.49 1.73
C GLU A 269 9.19 7.12 3.07
N HIS A 270 9.01 8.43 3.20
CA HIS A 270 9.51 9.16 4.37
C HIS A 270 8.49 9.22 5.49
N GLY A 271 7.21 9.42 5.16
CA GLY A 271 6.11 9.49 6.12
C GLY A 271 5.79 8.13 6.73
N VAL A 272 5.73 7.07 5.91
CA VAL A 272 5.29 5.75 6.35
C VAL A 272 6.45 4.79 6.61
N LEU A 273 7.21 4.42 5.57
CA LEU A 273 8.20 3.34 5.62
C LEU A 273 9.41 3.69 6.50
N ARG A 274 9.88 4.95 6.43
CA ARG A 274 10.96 5.47 7.29
C ARG A 274 10.46 5.94 8.66
N GLY A 275 9.27 5.53 9.10
CA GLY A 275 8.74 5.91 10.42
C GLY A 275 8.61 7.43 10.60
N ASN A 276 8.10 8.11 9.58
CA ASN A 276 7.93 9.57 9.53
C ASN A 276 9.24 10.36 9.78
N SER A 277 10.32 9.89 9.19
CA SER A 277 11.62 10.58 9.19
C SER A 277 11.57 11.82 8.31
N VAL A 278 12.43 12.80 8.61
CA VAL A 278 12.55 13.98 7.76
C VAL A 278 13.16 13.55 6.41
N PRO A 279 12.55 13.94 5.28
CA PRO A 279 13.13 13.73 3.96
C PRO A 279 14.53 14.35 3.85
N PRO A 280 15.47 13.77 3.08
CA PRO A 280 16.75 14.42 2.81
C PRO A 280 16.56 15.83 2.22
N GLY A 281 17.21 16.83 2.80
CA GLY A 281 17.09 18.23 2.38
C GLY A 281 15.82 18.95 2.83
N ALA A 282 14.91 18.30 3.56
CA ALA A 282 13.76 18.93 4.20
C ALA A 282 14.05 19.28 5.67
N PHE A 283 13.18 20.11 6.25
CA PHE A 283 13.29 20.57 7.65
C PHE A 283 12.15 20.07 8.55
N ILE A 284 11.10 19.51 7.96
CA ILE A 284 9.89 19.09 8.68
C ILE A 284 9.46 17.69 8.27
N ARG A 285 8.83 16.99 9.21
CA ARG A 285 8.15 15.71 8.95
C ARG A 285 6.91 15.95 8.09
N LEU A 286 6.55 14.96 7.27
CA LEU A 286 5.39 15.06 6.37
C LEU A 286 4.07 14.86 7.13
N ILE A 287 4.00 13.83 7.99
CA ILE A 287 2.79 13.48 8.75
C ILE A 287 2.88 14.11 10.15
N ARG A 288 2.06 15.11 10.48
CA ARG A 288 2.21 15.92 11.71
C ARG A 288 0.91 16.07 12.48
N GLY A 289 1.00 16.37 13.79
CA GLY A 289 -0.16 16.66 14.63
C GLY A 289 -1.18 15.53 14.62
N SER A 290 -2.44 15.87 14.35
CA SER A 290 -3.58 14.96 14.24
C SER A 290 -3.80 14.39 12.84
N ASP A 291 -2.76 14.35 11.99
CA ASP A 291 -2.87 13.75 10.65
C ASP A 291 -3.33 12.28 10.75
N PRO A 292 -4.48 11.92 10.13
CA PRO A 292 -5.05 10.59 10.29
C PRO A 292 -4.16 9.49 9.70
N ARG A 293 -3.27 9.83 8.76
CA ARG A 293 -2.30 8.89 8.14
C ARG A 293 -1.28 8.33 9.13
N ARG A 294 -1.24 8.83 10.37
CA ARG A 294 -0.37 8.30 11.44
C ARG A 294 -0.58 6.81 11.70
N ILE A 295 -1.80 6.28 11.51
CA ILE A 295 -2.09 4.84 11.68
C ILE A 295 -1.28 3.96 10.71
N SER A 296 -0.88 4.53 9.57
CA SER A 296 -0.13 3.84 8.53
C SER A 296 1.37 3.85 8.79
N VAL A 297 1.88 4.71 9.68
CA VAL A 297 3.32 4.87 9.92
C VAL A 297 3.90 3.63 10.60
N LEU A 298 5.03 3.14 10.07
CA LEU A 298 5.73 2.02 10.70
C LEU A 298 6.36 2.46 12.02
N SER A 299 6.17 1.64 13.06
CA SER A 299 6.77 1.84 14.38
C SER A 299 8.28 1.60 14.39
N ARG A 300 8.75 0.62 13.59
CA ARG A 300 10.15 0.26 13.43
C ARG A 300 10.61 0.63 12.02
N LYS A 301 11.74 1.30 11.93
CA LYS A 301 12.40 1.62 10.65
C LYS A 301 13.24 0.43 10.21
N ASP A 302 13.23 0.16 8.92
CA ASP A 302 14.08 -0.86 8.31
C ASP A 302 14.93 -0.18 7.21
N PRO A 303 16.25 -0.05 7.39
CA PRO A 303 17.10 0.63 6.41
C PRO A 303 17.16 -0.10 5.06
N ARG A 304 16.84 -1.40 5.02
CA ARG A 304 16.87 -2.23 3.81
C ARG A 304 15.83 -1.77 2.76
N ILE A 305 14.82 -1.01 3.16
CA ILE A 305 13.81 -0.47 2.22
C ILE A 305 14.45 0.36 1.11
N HIS A 306 15.58 1.03 1.37
CA HIS A 306 16.28 1.86 0.39
C HIS A 306 16.79 1.07 -0.82
N PHE A 307 16.91 -0.25 -0.69
CA PHE A 307 17.33 -1.15 -1.77
C PHE A 307 16.13 -1.90 -2.39
N ALA A 308 14.93 -1.73 -1.83
CA ALA A 308 13.68 -2.35 -2.27
C ALA A 308 12.78 -1.42 -3.08
N LEU A 309 12.91 -0.11 -2.87
CA LEU A 309 12.08 0.90 -3.51
C LEU A 309 12.60 1.26 -4.90
N ASN A 310 11.72 1.21 -5.90
CA ASN A 310 12.01 1.62 -7.26
C ASN A 310 12.05 3.15 -7.36
N CYS A 311 13.22 3.73 -7.61
CA CYS A 311 13.36 5.18 -7.79
C CYS A 311 13.17 5.65 -9.24
N GLY A 312 12.83 4.74 -10.17
CA GLY A 312 12.64 5.04 -11.60
C GLY A 312 13.94 5.28 -12.37
N ALA A 313 15.11 5.03 -11.76
CA ALA A 313 16.43 5.15 -12.38
C ALA A 313 16.83 3.90 -13.19
N GLN A 314 17.76 4.06 -14.14
CA GLN A 314 18.20 3.00 -15.05
C GLN A 314 18.85 1.79 -14.34
N SER A 315 19.42 2.00 -13.16
CA SER A 315 20.09 0.99 -12.35
C SER A 315 19.15 0.20 -11.42
N CYS A 316 17.84 0.46 -11.43
CA CYS A 316 16.90 -0.29 -10.59
C CYS A 316 16.58 -1.67 -11.22
N PRO A 317 16.73 -2.78 -10.48
CA PRO A 317 16.40 -4.11 -10.99
C PRO A 317 14.89 -4.24 -11.30
N PRO A 318 14.47 -5.25 -12.11
CA PRO A 318 13.05 -5.57 -12.28
C PRO A 318 12.37 -5.72 -10.91
N ILE A 319 11.14 -5.20 -10.79
CA ILE A 319 10.44 -5.05 -9.51
C ILE A 319 10.41 -6.37 -8.76
N LYS A 320 11.08 -6.41 -7.60
CA LYS A 320 11.01 -7.52 -6.65
C LYS A 320 9.69 -7.42 -5.87
N LEU A 321 9.03 -8.56 -5.71
CA LEU A 321 7.73 -8.66 -5.06
C LEU A 321 7.92 -8.96 -3.58
N TYR A 322 7.30 -8.20 -2.68
CA TYR A 322 7.45 -8.38 -1.23
C TYR A 322 6.21 -9.03 -0.62
N TYR A 323 6.40 -10.10 0.16
CA TYR A 323 5.34 -10.91 0.78
C TYR A 323 5.46 -10.78 2.29
N SER A 324 4.34 -10.69 3.00
CA SER A 324 4.38 -10.44 4.45
C SER A 324 5.12 -11.54 5.23
N GLU A 325 5.04 -12.77 4.73
CA GLU A 325 5.62 -13.98 5.32
C GLU A 325 7.14 -13.99 5.16
N ASN A 326 7.65 -13.44 4.06
CA ASN A 326 9.05 -13.53 3.64
C ASN A 326 9.72 -12.16 3.46
N VAL A 327 9.08 -11.06 3.87
CA VAL A 327 9.54 -9.69 3.58
C VAL A 327 10.96 -9.44 4.09
N ASP A 328 11.31 -10.04 5.23
CA ASP A 328 12.65 -9.92 5.81
C ASP A 328 13.73 -10.52 4.90
N GLU A 329 13.53 -11.77 4.46
CA GLU A 329 14.46 -12.46 3.57
C GLU A 329 14.55 -11.77 2.21
N GLN A 330 13.42 -11.28 1.70
CA GLN A 330 13.39 -10.56 0.43
C GLN A 330 14.11 -9.21 0.52
N LEU A 331 14.06 -8.54 1.67
CA LEU A 331 14.84 -7.35 1.95
C LEU A 331 16.32 -7.68 2.10
N ASN A 332 16.69 -8.82 2.69
CA ASN A 332 18.08 -9.29 2.73
C ASN A 332 18.62 -9.49 1.31
N ILE A 333 17.90 -10.25 0.47
CA ILE A 333 18.28 -10.51 -0.92
C ILE A 333 18.39 -9.20 -1.71
N ALA A 334 17.45 -8.26 -1.53
CA ALA A 334 17.52 -6.95 -2.19
C ALA A 334 18.75 -6.15 -1.77
N SER A 335 19.06 -6.14 -0.47
CA SER A 335 20.22 -5.45 0.10
C SER A 335 21.53 -6.04 -0.41
N THR A 336 21.66 -7.37 -0.40
CA THR A 336 22.85 -8.08 -0.90
C THR A 336 23.08 -7.80 -2.38
N CYS A 337 22.07 -8.02 -3.24
CA CYS A 337 22.22 -7.74 -4.67
C CYS A 337 22.65 -6.30 -4.95
N PHE A 338 22.04 -5.32 -4.26
CA PHE A 338 22.37 -3.92 -4.49
C PHE A 338 23.78 -3.57 -3.99
N LEU A 339 24.12 -4.01 -2.78
CA LEU A 339 25.40 -3.66 -2.15
C LEU A 339 26.58 -4.35 -2.83
N ASP A 340 26.44 -5.60 -3.27
CA ASP A 340 27.50 -6.27 -4.05
C ASP A 340 27.77 -5.57 -5.37
N GLN A 341 26.71 -5.09 -6.04
CA GLN A 341 26.83 -4.39 -7.30
C GLN A 341 27.45 -2.99 -7.15
N GLU A 342 27.08 -2.25 -6.11
CA GLU A 342 27.40 -0.82 -5.97
C GLU A 342 28.57 -0.52 -5.03
N THR A 343 29.09 -1.52 -4.31
CA THR A 343 30.21 -1.35 -3.36
C THR A 343 31.51 -1.78 -4.01
N VAL A 344 32.57 -0.98 -3.83
CA VAL A 344 33.93 -1.35 -4.23
C VAL A 344 34.87 -1.13 -3.07
N VAL A 345 35.51 -2.20 -2.60
CA VAL A 345 36.46 -2.22 -1.49
C VAL A 345 37.89 -2.27 -2.04
N ASN A 346 38.72 -1.31 -1.64
CA ASN A 346 40.13 -1.29 -1.95
C ASN A 346 40.96 -1.36 -0.66
N GLU A 347 41.43 -2.57 -0.34
CA GLU A 347 42.19 -2.84 0.89
C GLU A 347 43.51 -2.06 0.94
N SER A 348 44.28 -2.06 -0.15
CA SER A 348 45.61 -1.43 -0.19
C SER A 348 45.54 0.09 -0.04
N ALA A 349 44.49 0.72 -0.56
CA ALA A 349 44.23 2.15 -0.41
C ALA A 349 43.36 2.51 0.79
N CYS A 350 42.97 1.55 1.64
CA CYS A 350 42.04 1.73 2.77
C CYS A 350 40.81 2.56 2.39
N THR A 351 40.22 2.28 1.22
CA THR A 351 39.14 3.08 0.65
C THR A 351 37.95 2.19 0.31
N VAL A 352 36.74 2.63 0.66
CA VAL A 352 35.48 1.97 0.28
C VAL A 352 34.64 2.94 -0.53
N THR A 353 34.24 2.52 -1.72
CA THR A 353 33.32 3.30 -2.57
C THR A 353 31.90 2.76 -2.41
N LEU A 354 30.96 3.64 -2.08
CA LEU A 354 29.56 3.32 -1.78
C LEU A 354 28.59 4.08 -2.71
N SER A 355 27.36 3.61 -2.80
CA SER A 355 26.27 4.34 -3.47
C SER A 355 25.88 5.62 -2.71
N LYS A 356 25.43 6.66 -3.42
CA LYS A 356 24.91 7.90 -2.80
C LYS A 356 23.66 7.69 -1.95
N ILE A 357 22.95 6.57 -2.10
CA ILE A 357 21.84 6.20 -1.21
C ILE A 357 22.32 6.15 0.25
N LEU A 358 23.49 5.55 0.50
CA LEU A 358 24.11 5.49 1.83
C LEU A 358 24.56 6.85 2.35
N TYR A 359 24.74 7.85 1.46
CA TYR A 359 25.04 9.23 1.84
C TYR A 359 23.76 10.01 2.18
N TRP A 360 22.74 9.99 1.32
CA TRP A 360 21.51 10.76 1.54
C TRP A 360 20.71 10.28 2.76
N TYR A 361 20.77 8.98 3.02
CA TYR A 361 20.06 8.34 4.14
C TYR A 361 21.02 7.82 5.20
N TYR A 362 22.19 8.48 5.36
CA TYR A 362 23.25 8.08 6.30
C TYR A 362 22.72 7.64 7.67
N TYR A 363 21.88 8.47 8.29
CA TYR A 363 21.31 8.24 9.63
C TYR A 363 20.29 7.10 9.70
N ASP A 364 19.87 6.54 8.57
CA ASP A 364 19.08 5.31 8.56
C ASP A 364 20.00 4.08 8.71
N PHE A 365 21.26 4.16 8.26
CA PHE A 365 22.20 3.03 8.27
C PHE A 365 23.13 3.02 9.49
N GLY A 366 23.45 4.19 10.04
CA GLY A 366 24.33 4.32 11.20
C GLY A 366 24.49 5.77 11.65
N THR A 367 25.15 5.97 12.78
CA THR A 367 25.46 7.29 13.35
C THR A 367 26.90 7.75 13.05
N ASN A 368 27.73 6.84 12.57
CA ASN A 368 29.12 7.06 12.20
C ASN A 368 29.54 6.12 11.06
N ASP A 369 30.70 6.39 10.45
CA ASP A 369 31.18 5.67 9.27
C ASP A 369 31.39 4.19 9.54
N THR A 370 31.83 3.82 10.75
CA THR A 370 32.01 2.42 11.15
C THR A 370 30.68 1.68 11.14
N GLU A 371 29.62 2.22 11.76
CA GLU A 371 28.29 1.59 11.77
C GLU A 371 27.70 1.44 10.35
N VAL A 372 27.92 2.44 9.47
CA VAL A 372 27.50 2.36 8.07
C VAL A 372 28.25 1.24 7.33
N LEU A 373 29.57 1.14 7.53
CA LEU A 373 30.37 0.09 6.91
C LEU A 373 30.06 -1.29 7.49
N GLU A 374 29.75 -1.41 8.78
CA GLU A 374 29.26 -2.65 9.41
C GLU A 374 27.89 -3.05 8.84
N PHE A 375 26.99 -2.09 8.61
CA PHE A 375 25.74 -2.34 7.88
C PHE A 375 26.02 -2.90 6.49
N VAL A 376 26.89 -2.27 5.71
CA VAL A 376 27.24 -2.73 4.36
C VAL A 376 27.87 -4.13 4.40
N CYS A 377 28.84 -4.34 5.30
CA CYS A 377 29.57 -5.60 5.46
C CYS A 377 28.66 -6.80 5.76
N ARG A 378 27.56 -6.59 6.49
CA ARG A 378 26.57 -7.65 6.77
C ARG A 378 25.95 -8.25 5.51
N PHE A 379 25.78 -7.45 4.46
CA PHE A 379 25.06 -7.84 3.24
C PHE A 379 25.96 -8.12 2.03
N LEU A 380 27.26 -7.81 2.09
CA LEU A 380 28.19 -8.18 1.03
C LEU A 380 28.40 -9.70 0.96
N THR A 381 28.65 -10.23 -0.23
CA THR A 381 29.18 -11.58 -0.45
C THR A 381 30.65 -11.51 -0.83
N ASP A 382 30.97 -11.02 -2.03
CA ASP A 382 32.28 -11.24 -2.67
C ASP A 382 33.39 -10.39 -2.04
N GLN A 383 33.03 -9.22 -1.51
CA GLN A 383 33.95 -8.26 -0.91
C GLN A 383 33.85 -8.20 0.61
N LYS A 384 33.12 -9.15 1.23
CA LYS A 384 32.84 -9.14 2.67
C LYS A 384 34.09 -9.31 3.51
N GLU A 385 34.95 -10.27 3.18
CA GLU A 385 36.17 -10.56 3.94
C GLU A 385 37.16 -9.40 3.83
N ALA A 386 37.23 -8.77 2.66
CA ALA A 386 38.06 -7.59 2.44
C ALA A 386 37.62 -6.41 3.32
N LEU A 387 36.30 -6.14 3.37
CA LEU A 387 35.77 -5.09 4.23
C LEU A 387 35.92 -5.43 5.72
N SER A 388 35.72 -6.69 6.09
CA SER A 388 35.89 -7.15 7.49
C SER A 388 37.31 -6.92 7.98
N ARG A 389 38.33 -7.27 7.18
CA ARG A 389 39.74 -6.99 7.50
C ARG A 389 40.04 -5.51 7.65
N LEU A 390 39.44 -4.65 6.80
CA LEU A 390 39.59 -3.21 6.93
C LEU A 390 38.95 -2.68 8.22
N LEU A 391 37.76 -3.16 8.58
CA LEU A 391 37.08 -2.78 9.82
C LEU A 391 37.84 -3.22 11.07
N GLU A 392 38.49 -4.38 11.03
CA GLU A 392 39.36 -4.88 12.10
C GLU A 392 40.71 -4.14 12.13
N SER A 393 41.14 -3.59 10.99
CA SER A 393 42.37 -2.80 10.93
C SER A 393 42.19 -1.49 11.70
N ARG A 394 43.19 -1.09 12.48
CA ARG A 394 43.20 0.23 13.15
C ARG A 394 43.43 1.39 12.17
N ASN A 395 43.34 1.16 10.87
CA ASN A 395 43.56 2.17 9.84
C ASN A 395 42.31 3.03 9.67
N THR A 396 42.50 4.30 9.32
CA THR A 396 41.39 5.16 8.94
C THR A 396 40.86 4.75 7.56
N ILE A 397 39.62 4.28 7.50
CA ILE A 397 38.96 3.92 6.24
C ILE A 397 38.38 5.18 5.59
N LYS A 398 38.73 5.45 4.33
CA LYS A 398 38.18 6.56 3.56
C LYS A 398 36.96 6.12 2.77
N ILE A 399 35.79 6.68 3.06
CA ILE A 399 34.58 6.46 2.27
C ILE A 399 34.54 7.42 1.07
N LYS A 400 34.26 6.88 -0.12
CA LYS A 400 33.95 7.63 -1.33
C LYS A 400 32.53 7.29 -1.77
N TYR A 401 31.84 8.24 -2.40
CA TYR A 401 30.51 7.97 -2.97
C TYR A 401 30.56 8.04 -4.49
N ALA A 402 30.08 6.98 -5.14
CA ALA A 402 30.03 6.89 -6.59
C ALA A 402 29.17 8.01 -7.22
N SER A 403 29.47 8.38 -8.45
CA SER A 403 28.61 9.29 -9.21
C SER A 403 27.28 8.60 -9.54
N TYR A 404 26.23 8.99 -8.84
CA TYR A 404 24.89 8.46 -9.08
C TYR A 404 24.35 8.95 -10.44
N ASN A 405 24.18 8.03 -11.39
CA ASN A 405 23.64 8.35 -12.70
C ASN A 405 22.11 8.41 -12.64
N TRP A 406 21.56 9.59 -12.84
CA TRP A 406 20.12 9.84 -12.84
C TRP A 406 19.47 9.65 -14.24
N ALA A 407 20.21 9.16 -15.23
CA ALA A 407 19.69 8.94 -16.58
C ALA A 407 18.51 7.95 -16.56
N SER A 408 17.51 8.25 -17.38
CA SER A 408 16.25 7.51 -17.46
C SER A 408 16.39 6.20 -18.24
N ASN A 409 15.51 5.26 -17.96
CA ASN A 409 15.34 4.01 -18.73
C ASN A 409 14.91 4.20 -20.21
N ASN A 410 14.93 5.42 -20.76
CA ASN A 410 14.45 5.77 -22.10
C ASN A 410 15.52 6.34 -23.06
N SER A 411 16.79 6.41 -22.65
CA SER A 411 17.90 6.83 -23.55
C SER A 411 18.58 5.66 -24.25
#